data_AF-A0A2G2Z8B9-F1
#
_entry.id   AF-A0A2G2Z8B9-F1
#
_cell.length_a   1.000
_cell.length_b   1.000
_cell.length_c   1.000
_cell.angle_alpha   90.00
_cell.angle_beta   90.00
_cell.angle_gamma   90.00
#
_symmetry.space_group_name_H-M   'P 1'
#
loop_
_entity.id
_entity.type
_entity.pdbx_description
1 polymer ?
#
loop_
_entity_poly.entity_id
_entity_poly.type
_entity_poly.pdbx_seq_one_letter_code
_entity_poly.pdbx_strand_id
1 'polypeptide(L)'
;MQQCFCYYHKYKWSISVSWAYAVQIYPWLLSAKDLETPLQTFRTWRSWSNGPFTFNTRPTSSEPCEQPVIFYLDSIKVDGKGKTVVTTYKKSPIKQEKCSQVNYARAFAIEKIVVSSLKMDPRKWEKDVYTASGMV
;
A
#
# COMPACT_ATOMS: atom_id res chain seq x y z
N MET A 1 10.44 -3.49 2.98
CA MET A 1 9.45 -2.43 2.64
C MET A 1 8.50 -2.30 3.82
N GLN A 2 8.18 -1.08 4.29
CA GLN A 2 7.21 -0.89 5.37
C GLN A 2 5.81 -0.64 4.77
N GLN A 3 4.98 -1.68 4.78
CA GLN A 3 3.58 -1.65 4.35
C GLN A 3 2.77 -2.54 5.29
N CYS A 4 1.48 -2.26 5.45
CA CYS A 4 0.54 -3.16 6.11
C CYS A 4 -0.57 -3.54 5.15
N PHE A 5 -1.26 -4.65 5.41
CA PHE A 5 -2.38 -5.08 4.58
C PHE A 5 -3.56 -5.55 5.44
N CYS A 6 -4.76 -5.50 4.85
CA CYS A 6 -5.97 -6.05 5.44
C CYS A 6 -6.89 -6.63 4.36
N TYR A 7 -7.87 -7.42 4.80
CA TYR A 7 -8.85 -8.04 3.91
C TYR A 7 -10.23 -7.43 4.14
N TYR A 8 -10.90 -7.08 3.05
CA TYR A 8 -12.29 -6.66 3.09
C TYR A 8 -13.20 -7.79 2.61
N HIS A 9 -13.61 -8.64 3.56
CA HIS A 9 -14.31 -9.89 3.28
C HIS A 9 -15.64 -9.73 2.53
N LYS A 10 -16.36 -8.62 2.73
CA LYS A 10 -17.65 -8.36 2.06
C LYS A 10 -17.56 -8.41 0.54
N TYR A 11 -16.46 -7.92 -0.04
CA TYR A 11 -16.21 -7.95 -1.47
C TYR A 11 -15.01 -8.82 -1.86
N LYS A 12 -14.46 -9.58 -0.91
CA LYS A 12 -13.27 -10.42 -1.11
C LYS A 12 -12.09 -9.61 -1.68
N TRP A 13 -11.82 -8.44 -1.10
CA TRP A 13 -10.69 -7.61 -1.51
C TRP A 13 -9.49 -7.78 -0.59
N SER A 14 -8.31 -7.57 -1.15
CA SER A 14 -7.09 -7.32 -0.39
C SER A 14 -6.71 -5.85 -0.51
N ILE A 15 -6.32 -5.24 0.61
CA ILE A 15 -5.94 -3.82 0.67
C ILE A 15 -4.51 -3.77 1.21
N SER A 16 -3.60 -3.14 0.47
CA SER A 16 -2.25 -2.82 0.94
C SER A 16 -2.12 -1.32 1.17
N VAL A 17 -1.49 -0.92 2.28
CA VAL A 17 -1.33 0.45 2.72
C VAL A 17 0.15 0.72 2.98
N SER A 18 0.72 1.58 2.16
CA SER A 18 2.03 2.20 2.35
C SER A 18 1.80 3.64 2.79
N TRP A 19 1.83 3.88 4.11
CA TRP A 19 1.30 5.09 4.74
C TRP A 19 1.81 6.42 4.14
N ALA A 20 3.08 6.52 3.75
CA ALA A 20 3.65 7.74 3.18
C ALA A 20 3.64 7.79 1.64
N TYR A 21 2.95 6.85 0.97
CA TYR A 21 3.02 6.71 -0.48
C TYR A 21 1.67 6.43 -1.13
N ALA A 22 1.13 5.22 -0.94
CA ALA A 22 -0.03 4.76 -1.69
C ALA A 22 -0.84 3.70 -0.95
N VAL A 23 -2.12 3.62 -1.29
CA VAL A 23 -3.01 2.52 -0.95
C VAL A 23 -3.37 1.78 -2.23
N GLN A 24 -3.29 0.45 -2.20
CA GLN A 24 -3.62 -0.42 -3.32
C GLN A 24 -4.80 -1.31 -2.91
N ILE A 25 -5.89 -1.24 -3.67
CA ILE A 25 -7.02 -2.15 -3.54
C ILE A 25 -6.92 -3.18 -4.64
N TYR A 26 -6.87 -4.45 -4.24
CA TYR A 26 -6.96 -5.61 -5.11
C TYR A 26 -8.40 -6.13 -5.06
N PRO A 27 -9.19 -6.02 -6.14
CA PRO A 27 -10.56 -6.55 -6.25
C PRO A 27 -10.72 -8.09 -6.14
N TRP A 28 -9.72 -8.77 -5.57
CA TRP A 28 -9.64 -10.20 -5.34
C TRP A 28 -8.79 -10.46 -4.08
N LEU A 29 -8.81 -11.71 -3.60
CA LEU A 29 -8.00 -12.13 -2.47
C LEU A 29 -6.61 -12.54 -2.92
N LEU A 30 -5.60 -11.94 -2.32
CA LEU A 30 -4.21 -12.35 -2.40
C LEU A 30 -3.80 -13.06 -1.11
N SER A 31 -2.80 -13.96 -1.19
CA SER A 31 -2.21 -14.51 0.02
C SER A 31 -1.38 -13.45 0.75
N ALA A 32 -1.14 -13.63 2.04
CA ALA A 32 -0.25 -12.76 2.81
C ALA A 32 1.15 -12.67 2.16
N LYS A 33 1.67 -13.81 1.68
CA LYS A 33 2.95 -13.89 0.96
C LYS A 33 2.96 -13.04 -0.31
N ASP A 34 1.87 -13.04 -1.07
CA ASP A 34 1.75 -12.25 -2.29
C ASP A 34 1.60 -10.75 -2.01
N LEU A 35 0.98 -10.38 -0.90
CA LEU A 35 0.86 -8.98 -0.47
C LEU A 35 2.19 -8.45 0.08
N GLU A 36 2.96 -9.29 0.78
CA GLU A 36 4.32 -8.97 1.24
C GLU A 36 5.31 -8.87 0.09
N THR A 37 5.11 -9.64 -0.99
CA THR A 37 5.96 -9.63 -2.18
C THR A 37 5.52 -8.52 -3.16
N PRO A 38 6.32 -7.46 -3.35
CA PRO A 38 5.90 -6.32 -4.16
C PRO A 38 5.84 -6.65 -5.65
N LEU A 39 4.96 -5.95 -6.37
CA LEU A 39 4.88 -5.99 -7.83
C LEU A 39 6.19 -5.47 -8.44
N GLN A 40 6.66 -6.13 -9.50
CA GLN A 40 7.81 -5.69 -10.25
C GLN A 40 7.44 -4.52 -11.16
N THR A 41 7.69 -3.30 -10.70
CA THR A 41 7.41 -2.05 -11.45
C THR A 41 8.65 -1.42 -12.06
N PHE A 42 9.81 -2.07 -11.95
CA PHE A 42 11.11 -1.54 -12.36
C PHE A 42 11.82 -2.50 -13.32
N ARG A 43 12.62 -1.93 -14.20
CA ARG A 43 13.42 -2.62 -15.23
C ARG A 43 14.83 -2.07 -15.20
N THR A 44 15.79 -2.84 -15.70
CA THR A 44 17.17 -2.39 -15.82
C THR A 44 17.25 -1.23 -16.81
N TRP A 45 18.02 -0.21 -16.48
CA TRP A 45 18.13 0.98 -17.34
C TRP A 45 18.83 0.68 -18.69
N ARG A 46 19.83 -0.21 -18.69
CA ARG A 46 20.64 -0.51 -19.88
C ARG A 46 19.99 -1.51 -20.84
N SER A 47 19.33 -2.54 -20.31
CA SER A 47 18.77 -3.64 -21.11
C SER A 47 17.25 -3.68 -21.11
N TRP A 48 16.58 -2.83 -20.32
CA TRP A 48 15.13 -2.87 -20.12
C TRP A 48 14.60 -4.25 -19.71
N SER A 49 15.48 -5.06 -19.11
CA SER A 49 15.20 -6.43 -18.68
C SER A 49 14.69 -6.44 -17.24
N ASN A 50 14.06 -7.55 -16.86
CA ASN A 50 13.50 -7.75 -15.54
C ASN A 50 14.55 -8.12 -14.47
N GLY A 51 15.85 -7.89 -14.72
CA GLY A 51 16.90 -8.22 -13.78
C GLY A 51 18.31 -8.25 -14.37
N PRO A 52 19.30 -8.61 -13.54
CA PRO A 52 19.15 -9.21 -12.21
C PRO A 52 18.89 -8.20 -11.08
N PHE A 53 17.95 -8.51 -10.19
CA PHE A 53 17.67 -7.76 -8.96
C PHE A 53 17.76 -8.71 -7.76
N THR A 54 18.24 -8.23 -6.61
CA THR A 54 18.48 -9.05 -5.41
C THR A 54 17.25 -9.25 -4.52
N PHE A 55 16.12 -8.61 -4.87
CA PHE A 55 14.88 -8.64 -4.10
C PHE A 55 13.83 -9.48 -4.81
N ASN A 56 13.07 -10.25 -4.03
CA ASN A 56 11.92 -10.97 -4.55
C ASN A 56 10.84 -9.99 -4.97
N THR A 57 10.39 -10.12 -6.21
CA THR A 57 9.25 -9.38 -6.76
C THR A 57 8.33 -10.36 -7.47
N ARG A 58 7.06 -9.99 -7.57
CA ARG A 58 6.09 -10.76 -8.35
C ARG A 58 5.80 -10.05 -9.68
N PRO A 59 5.55 -10.80 -10.77
CA PRO A 59 5.28 -10.21 -12.07
C PRO A 59 4.03 -9.31 -11.99
N THR A 60 4.08 -8.21 -12.74
CA THR A 60 2.93 -7.31 -12.92
C THR A 60 2.17 -7.76 -14.15
N SER A 61 0.86 -7.99 -14.02
CA SER A 61 0.01 -8.34 -15.16
C SER A 61 -0.25 -7.13 -16.07
N SER A 62 -0.26 -7.38 -17.37
CA SER A 62 -0.72 -6.42 -18.37
C SER A 62 -2.25 -6.35 -18.44
N GLU A 63 -2.96 -7.35 -17.93
CA GLU A 63 -4.42 -7.41 -17.98
C GLU A 63 -5.03 -6.34 -17.06
N PRO A 64 -5.91 -5.45 -17.57
CA PRO A 64 -6.45 -4.34 -16.78
C PRO A 64 -7.19 -4.77 -15.51
N CYS A 65 -7.89 -5.90 -15.58
CA CYS A 65 -8.64 -6.47 -14.46
C CYS A 65 -7.75 -7.10 -13.39
N GLU A 66 -6.50 -7.41 -13.71
CA GLU A 66 -5.52 -8.00 -12.79
C GLU A 66 -4.60 -6.93 -12.17
N GLN A 67 -4.89 -5.66 -12.42
CA GLN A 67 -4.19 -4.54 -11.79
C GLN A 67 -4.96 -4.01 -10.57
N PRO A 68 -4.25 -3.67 -9.48
CA PRO A 68 -4.89 -3.02 -8.34
C PRO A 68 -5.39 -1.61 -8.72
N VAL A 69 -6.42 -1.14 -8.02
CA VAL A 69 -6.80 0.28 -8.04
C VAL A 69 -5.90 1.01 -7.05
N ILE A 70 -5.12 1.96 -7.54
CA ILE A 70 -4.07 2.65 -6.77
C ILE A 70 -4.55 4.05 -6.39
N PHE A 71 -4.35 4.40 -5.11
CA PHE A 71 -4.61 5.71 -4.55
C PHE A 71 -3.31 6.28 -3.99
N TYR A 72 -2.90 7.46 -4.43
CA TYR A 72 -1.69 8.13 -3.96
C TYR A 72 -1.99 9.12 -2.85
N LEU A 73 -1.00 9.32 -1.98
CA LEU A 73 -1.06 10.28 -0.89
C LEU A 73 -1.43 11.67 -1.43
N ASP A 74 -2.44 12.30 -0.82
CA ASP A 74 -2.96 13.62 -1.19
C ASP A 74 -2.79 14.63 -0.06
N SER A 75 -3.11 14.25 1.19
CA SER A 75 -2.89 15.13 2.33
C SER A 75 -2.65 14.37 3.63
N ILE A 76 -1.93 15.02 4.54
CA ILE A 76 -1.68 14.56 5.90
C ILE A 76 -2.17 15.64 6.84
N LYS A 77 -3.00 15.27 7.82
CA LYS A 77 -3.49 16.17 8.86
C LYS A 77 -3.32 15.51 10.21
N VAL A 78 -3.05 16.31 11.24
CA VAL A 78 -3.13 15.86 12.62
C VAL A 78 -4.45 16.34 13.18
N ASP A 79 -5.14 15.50 13.94
CA ASP A 79 -6.37 15.89 14.62
C ASP A 79 -6.12 17.05 15.60
N GLY A 80 -7.18 17.77 15.95
CA GLY A 80 -7.06 18.94 16.85
C GLY A 80 -6.52 18.60 18.24
N LYS A 81 -6.55 17.33 18.65
CA LYS A 81 -5.97 16.84 19.91
C LYS A 81 -4.51 16.41 19.80
N GLY A 82 -3.92 16.42 18.59
CA GLY A 82 -2.52 16.07 18.36
C GLY A 82 -2.20 14.58 18.47
N LYS A 83 -3.20 13.71 18.58
CA LYS A 83 -3.07 12.26 18.89
C LYS A 83 -3.22 11.37 17.67
N THR A 84 -3.92 11.81 16.64
CA THR A 84 -4.24 10.99 15.47
C THR A 84 -3.73 11.69 14.22
N VAL A 85 -3.01 10.95 13.39
CA VAL A 85 -2.65 11.38 12.04
C VAL A 85 -3.65 10.80 11.06
N VAL A 86 -4.26 11.67 10.28
CA VAL A 86 -5.23 11.33 9.25
C VAL A 86 -4.57 11.58 7.90
N THR A 87 -4.35 10.52 7.15
CA THR A 87 -3.83 10.58 5.78
C THR A 87 -4.95 10.33 4.79
N THR A 88 -5.03 11.19 3.79
CA THR A 88 -5.96 11.07 2.66
C THR A 88 -5.19 10.61 1.44
N TYR A 89 -5.79 9.69 0.68
CA TYR A 89 -5.30 9.25 -0.62
C TYR A 89 -6.35 9.49 -1.69
N LYS A 90 -5.93 9.96 -2.86
CA LYS A 90 -6.77 10.15 -4.04
C LYS A 90 -6.42 9.13 -5.11
N LYS A 91 -7.42 8.73 -5.88
CA LYS A 91 -7.23 7.79 -6.99
C LYS A 91 -6.18 8.31 -7.97
N SER A 92 -5.35 7.40 -8.48
CA SER A 92 -4.40 7.71 -9.54
C SER A 92 -5.10 8.35 -10.75
N PRO A 93 -4.57 9.45 -11.31
CA PRO A 93 -5.10 10.06 -12.53
C PRO A 93 -4.76 9.24 -13.79
N ILE A 94 -3.91 8.22 -13.66
CA ILE A 94 -3.55 7.34 -14.77
C ILE A 94 -4.81 6.62 -15.23
N LYS A 95 -5.14 6.77 -16.52
CA LYS A 95 -6.26 6.05 -17.15
C LYS A 95 -5.98 4.56 -17.06
N GLN A 96 -6.68 3.88 -16.15
CA GLN A 96 -6.75 2.43 -16.17
C GLN A 96 -7.67 2.01 -17.32
N GLU A 97 -7.25 1.01 -18.09
CA GLU A 97 -8.09 0.43 -19.13
C GLU A 97 -9.38 -0.15 -18.51
N LYS A 98 -10.44 -0.16 -19.32
CA LYS A 98 -11.78 -0.53 -18.82
C LYS A 98 -11.81 -2.02 -18.48
N CYS A 99 -12.01 -2.34 -17.22
CA CYS A 99 -12.35 -3.69 -16.75
C CYS A 99 -13.86 -3.80 -16.51
N SER A 100 -14.51 -4.82 -17.10
CA SER A 100 -15.96 -5.06 -16.96
C SER A 100 -16.33 -5.85 -15.70
N GLN A 101 -15.37 -6.26 -14.88
CA GLN A 101 -15.65 -7.04 -13.68
C GLN A 101 -16.34 -6.20 -12.61
N VAL A 102 -17.42 -6.74 -12.03
CA VAL A 102 -18.25 -6.04 -11.03
C VAL A 102 -17.44 -5.63 -9.80
N ASN A 103 -16.55 -6.50 -9.31
CA ASN A 103 -15.71 -6.19 -8.15
C ASN A 103 -14.71 -5.07 -8.45
N TYR A 104 -14.16 -5.05 -9.66
CA TYR A 104 -13.28 -3.98 -10.11
C TYR A 104 -14.04 -2.66 -10.21
N ALA A 105 -15.23 -2.65 -10.84
CA ALA A 105 -16.08 -1.47 -10.93
C ALA A 105 -16.42 -0.88 -9.54
N ARG A 106 -16.70 -1.74 -8.55
CA ARG A 106 -16.93 -1.32 -7.15
C ARG A 106 -15.69 -0.67 -6.52
N ALA A 107 -14.51 -1.28 -6.67
CA ALA A 107 -13.26 -0.72 -6.16
C ALA A 107 -12.90 0.59 -6.87
N PHE A 108 -13.10 0.63 -8.20
CA PHE A 108 -12.85 1.79 -9.04
C PHE A 108 -13.86 2.93 -8.81
N ALA A 109 -15.05 2.66 -8.24
CA ALA A 109 -16.00 3.70 -7.85
C ALA A 109 -15.54 4.50 -6.62
N ILE A 110 -14.59 3.99 -5.83
CA ILE A 110 -14.05 4.70 -4.65
C ILE A 110 -13.24 5.89 -5.12
N GLU A 111 -13.53 7.09 -4.63
CA GLU A 111 -12.80 8.30 -5.05
C GLU A 111 -11.61 8.62 -4.14
N LYS A 112 -11.77 8.37 -2.85
CA LYS A 112 -10.84 8.78 -1.80
C LYS A 112 -10.79 7.74 -0.69
N ILE A 113 -9.60 7.54 -0.16
CA ILE A 113 -9.35 6.68 1.01
C ILE A 113 -8.82 7.56 2.13
N VAL A 114 -9.33 7.33 3.34
CA VAL A 114 -8.85 7.99 4.56
C VAL A 114 -8.29 6.92 5.48
N VAL A 115 -7.04 7.06 5.87
CA VAL A 115 -6.38 6.19 6.84
C VAL A 115 -6.08 7.01 8.09
N SER A 116 -6.45 6.48 9.25
CA SER A 116 -6.14 7.08 10.55
C SER A 116 -5.11 6.22 11.28
N SER A 117 -4.06 6.83 11.81
CA SER A 117 -3.09 6.19 12.68
C SER A 117 -2.89 7.01 13.95
N LEU A 118 -2.48 6.35 15.03
CA LEU A 118 -2.01 7.08 16.21
C LEU A 118 -0.70 7.79 15.86
N LYS A 119 -0.56 9.04 16.29
CA LYS A 119 0.70 9.77 16.20
C LYS A 119 1.72 9.01 17.04
N MET A 120 2.81 8.59 16.41
CA MET A 120 3.89 7.91 17.10
C MET A 120 4.52 8.89 18.11
N ASP A 121 4.61 8.46 19.37
CA ASP A 121 5.29 9.24 20.42
C ASP A 121 6.81 9.17 20.18
N PRO A 122 7.48 10.31 19.97
CA PRO A 122 8.93 10.34 19.82
C PRO A 122 9.68 9.87 21.07
N ARG A 123 9.08 9.81 22.26
CA ARG A 123 9.79 9.29 23.43
C ARG A 123 9.72 7.76 23.56
N LYS A 124 9.03 7.10 22.62
CA LYS A 124 8.87 5.64 22.66
C LYS A 124 10.14 4.90 22.23
N TRP A 125 10.91 5.44 21.28
CA TRP A 125 12.17 4.83 20.82
C TRP A 125 13.33 5.00 21.81
N GLU A 126 13.28 6.01 22.68
CA GLU A 126 14.31 6.22 23.71
C GLU A 126 14.32 5.09 24.76
N LYS A 127 13.15 4.55 25.13
CA LYS A 127 13.03 3.50 26.15
C LYS A 127 13.61 2.16 25.71
N ASP A 128 13.59 1.88 24.41
CA ASP A 128 14.11 0.63 23.84
C ASP A 128 15.66 0.63 23.80
N VAL A 129 16.29 1.81 23.75
CA VAL A 129 17.75 1.96 23.81
C VAL A 129 18.30 1.68 25.22
N TYR A 130 17.59 2.13 26.26
CA TYR A 130 18.01 1.90 27.65
C TYR A 130 17.82 0.45 28.11
N THR A 131 16.91 -0.32 27.50
CA THR A 131 16.73 -1.74 27.82
C THR A 131 17.76 -2.64 27.13
N ALA A 132 18.25 -2.26 25.95
CA ALA A 132 19.33 -2.99 25.27
C ALA A 132 20.72 -2.76 25.91
N SER A 133 20.96 -1.59 26.52
CA SER A 133 22.22 -1.28 27.20
C SER A 133 22.37 -1.91 28.59
N GLY A 134 21.33 -2.56 29.12
CA GLY A 134 21.34 -3.27 30.41
C GLY A 134 21.55 -4.79 30.32
N MET A 135 21.91 -5.31 29.13
CA MET A 135 22.16 -6.73 28.87
C MET A 135 23.62 -7.00 28.42
N VAL A 136 24.57 -6.27 28.98
CA VAL A 136 26.01 -6.61 28.92
C VAL A 136 26.59 -6.60 30.32
#